data_AF-A0A9P5UTK1-F1
#
_entry.id   AF-A0A9P5UTK1-F1
#
_cell.length_a   1.000
_cell.length_b   1.000
_cell.length_c   1.000
_cell.angle_alpha   90.00
_cell.angle_beta   90.00
_cell.angle_gamma   90.00
#
_symmetry.space_group_name_H-M   'P 1'
#
loop_
_entity.id
_entity.type
_entity.pdbx_description
1 polymer ?
#
loop_
_entity_poly.entity_id
_entity_poly.type
_entity_poly.pdbx_seq_one_letter_code
_entity_poly.pdbx_strand_id
1 'polypeptide(L)'
;MPPNVDGDIAVNEDRATAFCTQADPDAPDVQTFPDGFIQSTHFDSGNGYVQITGMIDRARYSLKKKDQGGQYDILAPVGKSTFGLQ
;
A
#
# COMPACT_ATOMS: atom_id res chain seq x y z
N MET A 1 1.86 -2.28 2.34
CA MET A 1 1.78 -2.06 3.80
C MET A 1 2.59 -3.13 4.53
N PRO A 2 3.00 -2.90 5.79
CA PRO A 2 3.61 -3.95 6.60
C PRO A 2 2.70 -5.20 6.64
N PRO A 3 3.26 -6.42 6.62
CA PRO A 3 2.44 -7.64 6.61
C PRO A 3 1.50 -7.81 7.82
N ASN A 4 1.89 -7.21 8.95
CA ASN A 4 1.18 -7.27 10.21
C ASN A 4 0.78 -5.87 10.65
N VAL A 5 -0.38 -5.79 11.30
CA VAL A 5 -0.83 -4.60 12.06
C VAL A 5 0.25 -4.19 13.06
N ASP A 6 0.36 -2.88 13.33
CA ASP A 6 1.43 -2.27 14.16
C ASP A 6 2.85 -2.33 13.56
N GLY A 7 2.99 -2.91 12.36
CA GLY A 7 4.25 -2.92 11.63
C GLY A 7 4.71 -1.51 11.24
N ASP A 8 6.03 -1.33 11.21
CA ASP A 8 6.67 -0.09 10.78
C ASP A 8 6.90 -0.13 9.25
N ILE A 9 6.48 0.87 8.49
CA ILE A 9 6.56 0.87 7.03
C ILE A 9 8.02 0.79 6.58
N ALA A 10 8.90 1.62 7.13
CA ALA A 10 10.30 1.71 6.72
C ALA A 10 11.06 0.39 6.91
N VAL A 11 10.74 -0.36 7.95
CA VAL A 11 11.38 -1.67 8.24
C VAL A 11 10.87 -2.79 7.33
N ASN A 12 9.72 -2.61 6.69
CA ASN A 12 9.02 -3.65 5.94
C ASN A 12 8.92 -3.34 4.43
N GLU A 13 9.74 -2.43 3.92
CA GLU A 13 9.76 -2.04 2.50
C GLU A 13 10.00 -3.22 1.55
N ASP A 14 10.83 -4.19 1.97
CA ASP A 14 11.24 -5.36 1.19
C ASP A 14 10.25 -6.54 1.23
N ARG A 15 9.29 -6.50 2.17
CA ARG A 15 8.37 -7.61 2.44
C ARG A 15 6.93 -7.16 2.58
N ALA A 16 6.58 -6.03 1.98
CA ALA A 16 5.25 -5.45 2.07
C ALA A 16 4.18 -6.35 1.44
N THR A 17 2.96 -6.24 1.97
CA THR A 17 1.77 -6.86 1.38
C THR A 17 0.95 -5.80 0.65
N ALA A 18 0.37 -6.19 -0.49
CA ALA A 18 -0.53 -5.36 -1.29
C ALA A 18 -1.93 -5.29 -0.64
N PHE A 19 -2.55 -4.12 -0.75
CA PHE A 19 -3.89 -3.85 -0.25
C PHE A 19 -4.76 -3.21 -1.33
N CYS A 20 -6.01 -3.65 -1.44
CA CYS A 20 -7.03 -3.12 -2.33
C CYS A 20 -8.15 -2.43 -1.54
N THR A 21 -8.91 -1.56 -2.20
CA THR A 21 -10.11 -0.92 -1.62
C THR A 21 -11.30 -1.86 -1.54
N GLN A 22 -11.27 -2.95 -2.31
CA GLN A 22 -12.26 -4.02 -2.35
C GLN A 22 -11.58 -5.32 -2.75
N ALA A 23 -12.24 -6.46 -2.49
CA ALA A 23 -11.75 -7.75 -2.94
C ALA A 23 -11.68 -7.80 -4.47
N ASP A 24 -10.59 -8.32 -5.01
CA ASP A 24 -10.35 -8.47 -6.44
C ASP A 24 -10.13 -9.96 -6.77
N PRO A 25 -10.98 -10.59 -7.61
CA PRO A 25 -10.82 -11.99 -7.99
C PRO A 25 -9.51 -12.26 -8.75
N ASP A 26 -8.94 -11.26 -9.41
CA ASP A 26 -7.67 -11.38 -10.15
C ASP A 26 -6.44 -11.23 -9.23
N ALA A 27 -6.66 -10.88 -7.96
CA ALA A 27 -5.62 -10.68 -6.97
C ALA A 27 -5.96 -11.41 -5.64
N PRO A 28 -5.98 -12.76 -5.62
CA PRO A 28 -6.51 -13.54 -4.49
C PRO A 28 -5.71 -13.40 -3.18
N ASP A 29 -4.44 -12.99 -3.26
CA ASP A 29 -3.53 -12.84 -2.12
C ASP A 29 -3.52 -11.40 -1.54
N VAL A 30 -4.33 -10.48 -2.05
CA VAL A 30 -4.35 -9.08 -1.58
C VAL A 30 -5.24 -8.93 -0.35
N GLN A 31 -4.86 -8.02 0.54
CA GLN A 31 -5.69 -7.65 1.68
C GLN A 31 -6.63 -6.50 1.31
N THR A 32 -7.75 -6.34 2.01
CA THR A 32 -8.59 -5.14 1.89
C THR A 32 -8.21 -4.14 2.97
N PHE A 33 -8.17 -2.85 2.63
CA PHE A 33 -7.97 -1.82 3.65
C PHE A 33 -9.06 -1.87 4.73
N PRO A 34 -8.71 -1.65 6.01
CA PRO A 34 -9.71 -1.53 7.07
C PRO A 34 -10.67 -0.37 6.80
N ASP A 35 -11.92 -0.54 7.23
CA ASP A 35 -12.94 0.51 7.09
C ASP A 35 -12.48 1.84 7.72
N GLY A 36 -12.61 2.91 6.94
CA GLY A 36 -12.19 4.25 7.34
C GLY A 36 -10.68 4.51 7.30
N PHE A 37 -9.86 3.54 6.86
CA PHE A 37 -8.42 3.75 6.69
C PHE A 37 -8.13 4.84 5.65
N ILE A 38 -8.84 4.83 4.51
CA ILE A 38 -8.76 5.90 3.51
C ILE A 38 -9.81 6.96 3.86
N GLN A 39 -9.38 8.18 4.19
CA GLN A 39 -10.27 9.28 4.58
C GLN A 39 -10.63 10.18 3.39
N SER A 40 -9.69 10.39 2.47
CA SER A 40 -9.91 11.16 1.26
C SER A 40 -8.94 10.75 0.17
N THR A 41 -9.36 10.94 -1.08
CA THR A 41 -8.56 10.68 -2.27
C THR A 41 -8.78 11.79 -3.29
N HIS A 42 -7.70 12.23 -3.92
CA HIS A 42 -7.69 13.15 -5.04
C HIS A 42 -6.88 12.51 -6.16
N PHE A 43 -7.49 12.44 -7.34
CA PHE A 43 -6.89 11.86 -8.53
C PHE A 43 -6.47 12.98 -9.47
N ASP A 44 -5.23 12.88 -9.96
CA ASP A 44 -4.71 13.72 -11.02
C ASP A 44 -3.95 12.84 -12.02
N SER A 45 -3.75 13.32 -13.25
CA SER A 45 -3.10 12.53 -14.30
C SER A 45 -2.44 13.41 -15.34
N GLY A 46 -1.42 12.86 -15.98
CA GLY A 46 -0.74 13.49 -17.12
C GLY A 46 -0.23 12.44 -18.09
N ASN A 47 0.64 12.84 -19.00
CA ASN A 47 1.16 11.91 -20.01
C ASN A 47 2.05 10.85 -19.34
N GLY A 48 1.57 9.61 -19.29
CA GLY A 48 2.30 8.46 -18.74
C GLY A 48 2.25 8.28 -17.23
N TYR A 49 1.41 9.04 -16.49
CA TYR A 49 1.26 8.86 -15.05
C TYR A 49 -0.16 9.12 -14.54
N VAL A 50 -0.47 8.46 -13.43
CA VAL A 50 -1.60 8.79 -12.55
C VAL A 50 -1.01 9.15 -11.19
N GLN A 51 -1.44 10.26 -10.63
CA GLN A 51 -1.08 10.69 -9.28
C GLN A 51 -2.31 10.57 -8.39
N ILE A 52 -2.15 9.89 -7.26
CA ILE A 52 -3.19 9.76 -6.25
C ILE A 52 -2.64 10.38 -4.96
N THR A 53 -3.30 11.41 -4.46
CA THR A 53 -3.00 12.01 -3.15
C THR A 53 -4.19 11.82 -2.23
N GLY A 54 -3.97 11.81 -0.92
CA GLY A 54 -5.05 11.53 0.01
C GLY A 54 -4.62 11.61 1.46
N MET A 55 -5.59 11.39 2.34
CA MET A 55 -5.37 11.26 3.78
C MET A 55 -5.76 9.86 4.24
N ILE A 56 -4.96 9.32 5.15
CA ILE A 56 -5.23 8.04 5.81
C ILE A 56 -5.42 8.21 7.30
N ASP A 57 -6.31 7.40 7.88
CA ASP A 57 -6.38 7.19 9.32
C ASP A 57 -5.42 6.06 9.73
N ARG A 58 -4.21 6.48 10.11
CA ARG A 58 -3.14 5.57 10.53
C ARG A 58 -3.56 4.60 11.63
N ALA A 59 -4.50 4.99 12.50
CA ALA A 59 -4.92 4.19 13.64
C ALA A 59 -5.74 2.97 13.23
N ARG A 60 -6.36 2.99 12.03
CA ARG A 60 -7.12 1.86 11.49
C ARG A 60 -6.24 0.66 11.13
N TYR A 61 -4.93 0.87 10.97
CA TYR A 61 -3.93 -0.19 10.80
C TYR A 61 -2.84 -0.12 11.89
N SER A 62 -3.11 0.62 12.96
CA SER A 62 -2.22 0.85 14.10
C SER A 62 -0.79 1.28 13.73
N LEU A 63 -0.64 2.04 12.64
CA LEU A 63 0.67 2.55 12.23
C LEU A 63 1.22 3.53 13.27
N LYS A 64 2.52 3.45 13.53
CA LYS A 64 3.19 4.29 14.54
C LYS A 64 3.12 5.76 14.13
N LYS A 65 2.94 6.65 15.11
CA LYS A 65 2.95 8.10 14.85
C LYS A 65 4.27 8.64 14.32
N LYS A 66 5.38 7.95 14.60
CA LYS A 66 6.73 8.28 14.18
C LYS A 66 7.21 7.44 12.99
N ASP A 67 6.32 6.66 12.40
CA ASP A 67 6.60 5.99 11.14
C ASP A 67 6.90 7.06 10.08
N GLN A 68 8.04 6.91 9.39
CA GLN A 68 8.50 7.87 8.38
C GLN A 68 8.02 7.53 6.97
N GLY A 69 7.24 6.45 6.84
CA GLY A 69 6.84 5.90 5.55
C GLY A 69 8.01 5.17 4.89
N GLY A 70 7.89 5.00 3.58
CA GLY A 70 8.86 4.26 2.80
C GLY A 70 8.52 4.19 1.32
N GLN A 71 9.47 3.73 0.51
CA GLN A 71 9.27 3.43 -0.90
C GLN A 71 9.30 1.91 -1.10
N TYR A 72 8.19 1.36 -1.59
CA TYR A 72 8.14 -0.05 -1.96
C TYR A 72 8.76 -0.23 -3.35
N ASP A 73 9.79 -1.04 -3.44
CA ASP A 73 10.43 -1.37 -4.72
C ASP A 73 9.47 -2.20 -5.58
N ILE A 74 9.41 -1.90 -6.89
CA ILE A 74 8.62 -2.68 -7.86
C ILE A 74 9.15 -4.12 -8.00
N LEU A 75 10.39 -4.38 -7.60
CA LEU A 75 11.00 -5.71 -7.55
C LEU A 75 10.85 -6.39 -6.18
N ALA A 76 10.22 -5.71 -5.21
CA ALA A 76 9.90 -6.26 -3.90
C ALA A 76 8.42 -6.67 -3.81
N PRO A 77 8.08 -7.72 -3.02
CA PRO A 77 9.00 -8.61 -2.32
C PRO A 77 9.76 -9.53 -3.27
N VAL A 78 11.02 -9.83 -2.95
CA VAL A 78 11.88 -10.70 -3.75
C VAL A 78 11.20 -12.06 -3.98
N GLY A 79 10.96 -12.41 -5.24
CA GLY A 79 10.35 -13.68 -5.64
C GLY A 79 8.82 -13.67 -5.78
N LYS A 80 8.16 -12.51 -5.63
CA LYS A 80 6.74 -12.33 -6.01
C LYS A 80 6.66 -11.72 -7.41
N SER A 81 5.73 -12.23 -8.21
CA SER A 81 5.44 -11.68 -9.55
C SER A 81 4.77 -10.32 -9.40
N THR A 82 5.51 -9.24 -9.61
CA THR A 82 4.92 -7.91 -9.81
C THR A 82 4.60 -7.73 -11.29
N PHE A 83 3.44 -7.15 -11.61
CA PHE A 83 3.10 -6.74 -12.98
C PHE A 83 3.86 -5.43 -13.30
N GLY A 84 5.18 -5.48 -13.20
CA GLY A 84 6.08 -4.44 -13.69
C GLY A 84 6.28 -4.68 -15.18
N LEU A 85 5.90 -3.70 -16.00
CA LEU A 85 6.05 -3.73 -17.45
C LEU A 85 7.44 -4.26 -17.84
N GLN A 86 7.45 -5.33 -18.63
CA GLN A 86 8.62 -5.84 -19.35
C GLN A 86 8.40 -5.59 -20.84
#